data_AF-A0A4R6LDS9-F1
#
_entry.id   AF-A0A4R6LDS9-F1
#
_cell.length_a   1.000
_cell.length_b   1.000
_cell.length_c   1.000
_cell.angle_alpha   90.00
_cell.angle_beta   90.00
_cell.angle_gamma   90.00
#
_symmetry.space_group_name_H-M   'P 1'
#
loop_
_entity.id
_entity.type
_entity.pdbx_description
1 polymer ?
#
loop_
_entity_poly.entity_id
_entity_poly.type
_entity_poly.pdbx_seq_one_letter_code
_entity_poly.pdbx_strand_id
1 'polypeptide(L)'
;MKLKHIKFALVAVAATTFFVSCSSDNSDTPTPTPPTTELKTEVNLSTSATLGSYLSDKTGRSLYFFSTDANGQSSCTGGCEALWPPFVVDNLTADKLGTGLTLSDFATITTASGKKQVTYKGWPLYYYAPVSGADPYGNAGTNTIEAAGKTSGDGVGGIWFIAKPDYSIMIVRSQLLGHDGKNYKSDYTVGDGVTTYFTDAKGLTLYTFKNDNFQKNNFTKADFSNNAVWPIYETYKIVVPSVLDKSKFSVITVFGKSQLVYNGWPLYYFGQDASVRGANKGISFPAPAVWPVPVKDLPLAI
;
A
#
# COMPACT_ATOMS: atom_id res chain seq x y z
N MET A 1 -17.08 -30.05 56.37
CA MET A 1 -17.97 -31.18 56.73
C MET A 1 -18.78 -30.77 57.96
N LYS A 2 -20.10 -31.04 57.94
CA LYS A 2 -21.15 -30.76 58.95
C LYS A 2 -22.03 -29.52 58.74
N LEU A 3 -23.04 -29.78 57.91
CA LEU A 3 -24.35 -29.13 57.81
C LEU A 3 -25.14 -29.32 59.12
N LYS A 4 -25.82 -28.29 59.64
CA LYS A 4 -26.88 -28.43 60.63
C LYS A 4 -28.18 -27.81 60.11
N HIS A 5 -29.23 -28.59 60.23
CA HIS A 5 -30.57 -28.38 59.70
C HIS A 5 -31.40 -27.52 60.66
N ILE A 6 -32.29 -26.69 60.13
CA ILE A 6 -33.49 -26.24 60.85
C ILE A 6 -34.70 -26.49 59.95
N LYS A 7 -35.58 -27.37 60.43
CA LYS A 7 -36.92 -27.62 59.90
C LYS A 7 -37.89 -26.77 60.72
N PHE A 8 -38.83 -26.09 60.06
CA PHE A 8 -40.14 -25.79 60.66
C PHE A 8 -41.21 -26.01 59.59
N ALA A 9 -42.27 -26.68 60.02
CA ALA A 9 -43.34 -27.21 59.19
C ALA A 9 -44.60 -26.35 59.27
N LEU A 10 -45.39 -26.40 58.19
CA LEU A 10 -46.84 -26.27 58.00
C LEU A 10 -47.62 -25.17 58.74
N VAL A 11 -48.46 -24.42 58.00
CA VAL A 11 -49.94 -24.54 58.00
C VAL A 11 -50.49 -23.99 56.67
N ALA A 12 -51.45 -24.70 56.09
CA ALA A 12 -52.18 -24.38 54.87
C ALA A 12 -53.50 -23.63 55.16
N VAL A 13 -53.90 -22.71 54.28
CA VAL A 13 -55.33 -22.35 54.07
C VAL A 13 -55.53 -22.04 52.58
N ALA A 14 -56.44 -22.79 51.97
CA ALA A 14 -56.96 -22.57 50.64
C ALA A 14 -58.18 -21.64 50.69
N ALA A 15 -58.27 -20.68 49.78
CA ALA A 15 -59.52 -20.00 49.44
C ALA A 15 -59.48 -19.57 47.97
N THR A 16 -60.20 -20.31 47.14
CA THR A 16 -60.48 -20.02 45.74
C THR A 16 -61.57 -18.94 45.63
N THR A 17 -61.30 -17.86 44.90
CA THR A 17 -62.33 -16.98 44.35
C THR A 17 -62.05 -16.74 42.88
N PHE A 18 -63.03 -17.10 42.04
CA PHE A 18 -63.07 -16.83 40.61
C PHE A 18 -63.53 -15.38 40.40
N PHE A 19 -62.73 -14.59 39.70
CA PHE A 19 -63.22 -13.42 38.97
C PHE A 19 -62.71 -13.50 37.53
N VAL A 20 -63.66 -13.71 36.62
CA VAL A 20 -63.51 -13.50 35.18
C VAL A 20 -63.51 -11.99 34.96
N SER A 21 -62.44 -11.44 34.39
CA SER A 21 -62.43 -10.10 33.83
C SER A 21 -61.78 -10.15 32.46
N CYS A 22 -62.57 -9.79 31.45
CA CYS A 22 -62.16 -9.74 30.05
C CYS A 22 -61.49 -8.41 29.71
N SER A 23 -60.44 -8.54 28.91
CA SER A 23 -60.03 -7.68 27.79
C SER A 23 -59.62 -6.22 28.06
N SER A 24 -58.32 -6.00 27.91
CA SER A 24 -57.75 -4.80 27.28
C SER A 24 -56.46 -5.24 26.60
N ASP A 25 -56.52 -5.54 25.31
CA ASP A 25 -55.36 -5.79 24.45
C ASP A 25 -54.46 -4.54 24.44
N ASN A 26 -53.33 -4.60 25.13
CA ASN A 26 -52.17 -3.75 24.85
C ASN A 26 -51.02 -4.66 24.47
N SER A 27 -50.99 -5.03 23.19
CA SER A 27 -49.90 -5.72 22.53
C SER A 27 -48.74 -4.75 22.27
N ASP A 28 -48.04 -4.37 23.34
CA ASP A 28 -46.70 -3.77 23.23
C ASP A 28 -45.71 -4.85 22.83
N THR A 29 -45.79 -5.22 21.56
CA THR A 29 -44.79 -6.03 20.88
C THR A 29 -43.55 -5.14 20.76
N PRO A 30 -42.38 -5.48 21.34
CA PRO A 30 -41.17 -4.73 21.06
C PRO A 30 -40.93 -4.83 19.56
N THR A 31 -41.00 -3.69 18.87
CA THR A 31 -40.69 -3.62 17.44
C THR A 31 -39.26 -4.17 17.27
N PRO A 32 -39.04 -5.20 16.44
CA PRO A 32 -37.68 -5.66 16.19
C PRO A 32 -36.90 -4.51 15.57
N THR A 33 -35.89 -4.01 16.30
CA THR A 33 -34.89 -3.10 15.75
C THR A 33 -34.37 -3.75 14.46
N PRO A 34 -34.39 -3.05 13.30
CA PRO A 34 -33.78 -3.58 12.09
C PRO A 34 -32.36 -4.03 12.41
N PRO A 35 -31.89 -5.18 11.92
CA PRO A 35 -30.52 -5.59 12.14
C PRO A 35 -29.64 -4.44 11.64
N THR A 36 -28.89 -3.83 12.55
CA THR A 36 -27.85 -2.87 12.19
C THR A 36 -26.93 -3.62 11.25
N THR A 37 -26.97 -3.26 9.96
CA THR A 37 -26.12 -3.88 8.96
C THR A 37 -24.69 -3.50 9.35
N GLU A 38 -24.00 -4.42 10.03
CA GLU A 38 -22.58 -4.26 10.36
C GLU A 38 -21.83 -3.89 9.08
N LEU A 39 -20.96 -2.87 9.20
CA LEU A 39 -20.16 -2.34 8.11
C LEU A 39 -19.45 -3.48 7.37
N LYS A 40 -19.99 -3.81 6.19
CA LYS A 40 -19.49 -4.87 5.31
C LYS A 40 -18.14 -4.51 4.66
N THR A 41 -17.65 -3.30 4.91
CA THR A 41 -16.48 -2.74 4.24
C THR A 41 -15.19 -3.27 4.86
N GLU A 42 -14.36 -3.95 4.07
CA GLU A 42 -13.07 -4.49 4.48
C GLU A 42 -11.90 -3.54 4.16
N VAL A 43 -12.05 -2.68 3.15
CA VAL A 43 -11.04 -1.67 2.76
C VAL A 43 -11.71 -0.32 2.55
N ASN A 44 -11.16 0.73 3.15
CA ASN A 44 -11.65 2.10 3.09
C ASN A 44 -10.58 3.06 2.57
N LEU A 45 -10.99 4.27 2.22
CA LEU A 45 -10.10 5.42 2.09
C LEU A 45 -10.18 6.27 3.36
N SER A 46 -9.10 6.29 4.13
CA SER A 46 -8.88 7.22 5.23
C SER A 46 -8.11 8.45 4.74
N THR A 47 -8.06 9.52 5.55
CA THR A 47 -7.35 10.76 5.19
C THR A 47 -6.38 11.18 6.28
N SER A 48 -5.25 11.72 5.85
CA SER A 48 -4.23 12.35 6.69
C SER A 48 -3.97 13.76 6.16
N ALA A 49 -3.82 14.73 7.07
CA ALA A 49 -3.52 16.11 6.70
C ALA A 49 -2.19 16.25 5.93
N THR A 50 -1.21 15.38 6.22
CA THR A 50 0.13 15.43 5.61
C THR A 50 0.29 14.45 4.45
N LEU A 51 -0.39 13.30 4.51
CA LEU A 51 -0.23 12.22 3.53
C LEU A 51 -1.37 12.17 2.51
N GLY A 52 -2.47 12.90 2.71
CA GLY A 52 -3.67 12.82 1.86
C GLY A 52 -4.46 11.53 2.08
N SER A 53 -5.15 11.04 1.06
CA SER A 53 -5.94 9.81 1.14
C SER A 53 -5.07 8.57 1.11
N TYR A 54 -5.43 7.57 1.92
CA TYR A 54 -4.73 6.28 2.00
C TYR A 54 -5.69 5.13 2.31
N LEU A 55 -5.27 3.91 1.97
CA LEU A 55 -6.03 2.70 2.21
C LEU A 55 -5.95 2.30 3.69
N SER A 56 -7.09 1.98 4.28
CA SER A 56 -7.20 1.45 5.64
C SER A 56 -8.12 0.23 5.67
N ASP A 57 -7.98 -0.61 6.68
CA ASP A 57 -8.90 -1.73 6.90
C ASP A 57 -10.29 -1.26 7.41
N LYS A 58 -11.17 -2.23 7.71
CA LYS A 58 -12.50 -1.99 8.29
C LYS A 58 -12.52 -1.26 9.64
N THR A 59 -11.41 -1.32 10.38
CA THR A 59 -11.25 -0.67 11.68
C THR A 59 -10.49 0.66 11.58
N GLY A 60 -10.12 1.10 10.36
CA GLY A 60 -9.37 2.33 10.14
C GLY A 60 -7.86 2.21 10.37
N ARG A 61 -7.30 0.99 10.46
CA ARG A 61 -5.85 0.78 10.56
C ARG A 61 -5.22 0.91 9.18
N SER A 62 -4.10 1.62 9.10
CA SER A 62 -3.44 1.95 7.84
C SER A 62 -2.83 0.72 7.17
N LEU A 63 -2.86 0.71 5.85
CA LEU A 63 -2.21 -0.30 5.02
C LEU A 63 -0.99 0.29 4.31
N TYR A 64 -0.02 -0.57 4.00
CA TYR A 64 1.31 -0.18 3.52
C TYR A 64 1.76 -1.02 2.32
N PHE A 65 2.62 -0.44 1.49
CA PHE A 65 3.38 -1.10 0.43
C PHE A 65 4.83 -1.30 0.84
N PHE A 66 5.44 -2.36 0.31
CA PHE A 66 6.85 -2.67 0.48
C PHE A 66 7.63 -2.47 -0.83
N SER A 67 8.71 -1.68 -0.79
CA SER A 67 9.50 -1.35 -1.99
C SER A 67 10.16 -2.55 -2.65
N THR A 68 10.39 -3.63 -1.90
CA THR A 68 11.02 -4.85 -2.41
C THR A 68 10.06 -5.70 -3.24
N ASP A 69 8.75 -5.47 -3.13
CA ASP A 69 7.70 -6.26 -3.79
C ASP A 69 7.42 -5.77 -5.21
N ALA A 70 8.47 -5.31 -5.89
CA ALA A 70 8.39 -4.73 -7.23
C ALA A 70 7.90 -5.74 -8.27
N ASN A 71 8.08 -7.04 -8.07
CA ASN A 71 7.54 -8.07 -8.96
C ASN A 71 6.08 -8.45 -8.64
N GLY A 72 5.44 -7.78 -7.67
CA GLY A 72 4.08 -8.05 -7.22
C GLY A 72 3.95 -9.26 -6.29
N GLN A 73 5.06 -9.82 -5.80
CA GLN A 73 5.09 -10.88 -4.80
C GLN A 73 5.61 -10.35 -3.46
N SER A 74 5.12 -10.95 -2.37
CA SER A 74 5.58 -10.62 -1.03
C SER A 74 6.99 -11.16 -0.79
N SER A 75 7.93 -10.26 -0.52
CA SER A 75 9.31 -10.57 -0.12
C SER A 75 9.47 -10.62 1.41
N CYS A 76 8.44 -10.18 2.15
CA CYS A 76 8.47 -10.07 3.60
C CYS A 76 8.12 -11.42 4.26
N THR A 77 9.13 -12.07 4.85
CA THR A 77 9.00 -13.38 5.49
C THR A 77 9.62 -13.40 6.89
N GLY A 78 9.27 -14.40 7.70
CA GLY A 78 9.86 -14.58 9.03
C GLY A 78 9.64 -13.37 9.94
N GLY A 79 10.71 -12.83 10.54
CA GLY A 79 10.62 -11.66 11.42
C GLY A 79 10.09 -10.40 10.75
N CYS A 80 10.26 -10.27 9.42
CA CYS A 80 9.64 -9.18 8.67
C CYS A 80 8.11 -9.28 8.77
N GLU A 81 7.56 -10.48 8.61
CA GLU A 81 6.11 -10.72 8.62
C GLU A 81 5.49 -10.49 10.02
N ALA A 82 6.27 -10.63 11.08
CA ALA A 82 5.83 -10.27 12.43
C ALA A 82 5.69 -8.75 12.62
N LEU A 83 6.62 -7.97 12.06
CA LEU A 83 6.60 -6.51 12.11
C LEU A 83 5.66 -5.90 11.05
N TRP A 84 5.49 -6.58 9.93
CA TRP A 84 4.66 -6.19 8.79
C TRP A 84 3.70 -7.33 8.43
N PRO A 85 2.66 -7.58 9.23
CA PRO A 85 1.72 -8.65 8.94
C PRO A 85 1.00 -8.43 7.60
N PRO A 86 0.84 -9.47 6.77
CA PRO A 86 0.12 -9.35 5.51
C PRO A 86 -1.36 -9.01 5.77
N PHE A 87 -1.91 -8.10 4.96
CA PHE A 87 -3.33 -7.81 4.96
C PHE A 87 -4.07 -8.94 4.23
N VAL A 88 -4.95 -9.63 4.94
CA VAL A 88 -5.72 -10.77 4.46
C VAL A 88 -7.20 -10.47 4.63
N VAL A 89 -7.98 -10.73 3.59
CA VAL A 89 -9.44 -10.63 3.60
C VAL A 89 -10.02 -11.86 2.94
N ASP A 90 -10.97 -12.50 3.61
CA ASP A 90 -11.71 -13.61 3.03
C ASP A 90 -12.71 -13.08 1.98
N ASN A 91 -12.50 -13.49 0.73
CA ASN A 91 -13.37 -13.18 -0.41
C ASN A 91 -13.71 -11.67 -0.51
N LEU A 92 -12.74 -10.87 -0.97
CA LEU A 92 -12.96 -9.44 -1.20
C LEU A 92 -13.88 -9.23 -2.42
N THR A 93 -14.99 -8.54 -2.22
CA THR A 93 -16.00 -8.24 -3.24
C THR A 93 -16.26 -6.73 -3.32
N ALA A 94 -16.88 -6.25 -4.39
CA ALA A 94 -17.04 -4.82 -4.64
C ALA A 94 -17.84 -4.10 -3.55
N ASP A 95 -18.82 -4.76 -2.96
CA ASP A 95 -19.65 -4.26 -1.84
C ASP A 95 -18.90 -4.22 -0.50
N LYS A 96 -17.70 -4.80 -0.43
CA LYS A 96 -16.77 -4.71 0.71
C LYS A 96 -15.76 -3.57 0.57
N LEU A 97 -15.87 -2.73 -0.47
CA LEU A 97 -14.97 -1.60 -0.70
C LEU A 97 -15.63 -0.28 -0.33
N GLY A 98 -14.88 0.59 0.32
CA GLY A 98 -15.29 1.96 0.60
C GLY A 98 -15.39 2.78 -0.69
N THR A 99 -16.15 3.88 -0.63
CA THR A 99 -16.34 4.78 -1.75
C THR A 99 -15.01 5.26 -2.34
N GLY A 100 -14.92 5.30 -3.68
CA GLY A 100 -13.71 5.73 -4.41
C GLY A 100 -12.71 4.61 -4.71
N LEU A 101 -12.97 3.38 -4.23
CA LEU A 101 -12.20 2.19 -4.58
C LEU A 101 -12.94 1.35 -5.63
N THR A 102 -12.19 0.60 -6.44
CA THR A 102 -12.74 -0.27 -7.48
C THR A 102 -12.13 -1.66 -7.36
N LEU A 103 -12.95 -2.70 -7.45
CA LEU A 103 -12.51 -4.08 -7.25
C LEU A 103 -11.42 -4.52 -8.23
N SER A 104 -11.39 -3.98 -9.46
CA SER A 104 -10.37 -4.29 -10.45
C SER A 104 -8.95 -3.85 -10.06
N ASP A 105 -8.81 -2.95 -9.08
CA ASP A 105 -7.51 -2.59 -8.53
C ASP A 105 -7.02 -3.62 -7.51
N PHE A 106 -7.86 -4.56 -7.05
CA PHE A 106 -7.50 -5.54 -6.04
C PHE A 106 -7.33 -6.94 -6.62
N ALA A 107 -6.39 -7.68 -6.07
CA ALA A 107 -6.22 -9.10 -6.33
C ALA A 107 -5.70 -9.81 -5.07
N THR A 108 -5.43 -11.10 -5.17
CA THR A 108 -4.88 -11.90 -4.07
C THR A 108 -3.69 -12.70 -4.56
N ILE A 109 -2.60 -12.69 -3.80
CA ILE A 109 -1.43 -13.56 -4.00
C ILE A 109 -1.35 -14.59 -2.88
N THR A 110 -0.60 -15.66 -3.13
CA THR A 110 -0.22 -16.61 -2.07
C THR A 110 1.20 -16.33 -1.66
N THR A 111 1.40 -15.90 -0.42
CA THR A 111 2.73 -15.65 0.15
C THR A 111 3.53 -16.94 0.30
N ALA A 112 4.85 -16.83 0.50
CA ALA A 112 5.70 -17.98 0.79
C ALA A 112 5.28 -18.75 2.06
N SER A 113 4.66 -18.07 3.03
CA SER A 113 4.08 -18.69 4.24
C SER A 113 2.67 -19.27 4.04
N GLY A 114 2.14 -19.24 2.80
CA GLY A 114 0.83 -19.82 2.43
C GLY A 114 -0.37 -18.91 2.65
N LYS A 115 -0.18 -17.71 3.21
CA LYS A 115 -1.27 -16.73 3.44
C LYS A 115 -1.77 -16.13 2.14
N LYS A 116 -3.08 -15.90 2.06
CA LYS A 116 -3.78 -15.25 0.93
C LYS A 116 -3.78 -13.74 1.12
N GLN A 117 -2.70 -13.08 0.72
CA GLN A 117 -2.52 -11.65 0.92
C GLN A 117 -3.20 -10.85 -0.20
N VAL A 118 -3.92 -9.80 0.20
CA VAL A 118 -4.55 -8.87 -0.73
C VAL A 118 -3.48 -7.95 -1.34
N THR A 119 -3.60 -7.68 -2.63
CA THR A 119 -2.81 -6.69 -3.34
C THR A 119 -3.70 -5.53 -3.79
N TYR A 120 -3.11 -4.34 -3.93
CA TYR A 120 -3.74 -3.18 -4.55
C TYR A 120 -2.84 -2.62 -5.65
N LYS A 121 -3.40 -2.48 -6.85
CA LYS A 121 -2.71 -2.15 -8.10
C LYS A 121 -1.48 -3.02 -8.35
N GLY A 122 -1.51 -4.26 -7.88
CA GLY A 122 -0.42 -5.23 -7.98
C GLY A 122 0.64 -5.16 -6.86
N TRP A 123 0.49 -4.29 -5.86
CA TRP A 123 1.36 -4.25 -4.67
C TRP A 123 0.75 -5.04 -3.51
N PRO A 124 1.48 -5.95 -2.85
CA PRO A 124 1.03 -6.59 -1.62
C PRO A 124 0.79 -5.56 -0.51
N LEU A 125 -0.33 -5.71 0.20
CA LEU A 125 -0.74 -4.81 1.29
C LEU A 125 -0.35 -5.40 2.65
N TYR A 126 0.21 -4.57 3.52
CA TYR A 126 0.64 -4.95 4.85
C TYR A 126 0.06 -4.03 5.92
N TYR A 127 -0.07 -4.56 7.13
CA TYR A 127 -0.16 -3.78 8.35
C TYR A 127 1.23 -3.39 8.86
N TYR A 128 1.29 -2.43 9.77
CA TYR A 128 2.49 -2.16 10.58
C TYR A 128 2.24 -2.54 12.04
N ALA A 129 3.10 -3.39 12.59
CA ALA A 129 2.97 -3.93 13.95
C ALA A 129 4.27 -3.72 14.76
N PRO A 130 4.60 -2.48 15.15
CA PRO A 130 5.79 -2.20 15.94
C PRO A 130 5.78 -2.97 17.27
N VAL A 131 6.98 -3.26 17.79
CA VAL A 131 7.13 -3.90 19.09
C VAL A 131 6.69 -2.93 20.18
N SER A 132 5.72 -3.34 20.97
CA SER A 132 5.20 -2.62 22.14
C SER A 132 5.49 -3.39 23.42
N GLY A 133 5.61 -2.68 24.55
CA GLY A 133 5.76 -3.34 25.86
C GLY A 133 7.10 -4.03 26.11
N ALA A 134 8.13 -3.75 25.32
CA ALA A 134 9.50 -4.13 25.67
C ALA A 134 9.92 -3.35 26.92
N ASP A 135 10.35 -4.05 27.96
CA ASP A 135 10.82 -3.42 29.19
C ASP A 135 12.35 -3.25 29.20
N PRO A 136 12.89 -2.38 30.09
CA PRO A 136 14.34 -2.21 30.23
C PRO A 136 15.08 -3.44 30.75
N TYR A 137 14.36 -4.46 31.22
CA TYR A 137 14.88 -5.66 31.87
C TYR A 137 15.00 -6.87 30.93
N GLY A 138 14.73 -6.67 29.64
CA GLY A 138 14.94 -7.69 28.60
C GLY A 138 13.74 -8.57 28.33
N ASN A 139 12.53 -8.21 28.80
CA ASN A 139 11.32 -8.88 28.35
C ASN A 139 11.04 -8.55 26.88
N ALA A 140 10.85 -9.60 26.07
CA ALA A 140 10.52 -9.46 24.67
C ALA A 140 9.15 -8.76 24.55
N GLY A 141 9.14 -7.57 23.94
CA GLY A 141 7.90 -6.90 23.60
C GLY A 141 7.08 -7.67 22.56
N THR A 142 5.83 -7.28 22.36
CA THR A 142 4.92 -7.91 21.41
C THR A 142 4.72 -7.01 20.18
N ASN A 143 4.77 -7.59 18.99
CA ASN A 143 4.33 -6.91 17.77
C ASN A 143 2.82 -6.70 17.83
N THR A 144 2.39 -5.44 17.90
CA THR A 144 0.97 -5.07 17.94
C THR A 144 0.68 -4.17 16.76
N ILE A 145 -0.29 -4.55 15.93
CA ILE A 145 -0.73 -3.71 14.80
C ILE A 145 -1.12 -2.34 15.34
N GLU A 146 -0.60 -1.29 14.72
CA GLU A 146 -0.88 0.08 15.15
C GLU A 146 -2.39 0.40 15.14
N ALA A 147 -2.79 1.30 16.03
CA ALA A 147 -4.18 1.70 16.18
C ALA A 147 -4.71 2.45 14.95
N ALA A 148 -6.04 2.51 14.83
CA ALA A 148 -6.72 3.23 13.75
C ALA A 148 -6.21 4.69 13.60
N GLY A 149 -6.08 5.14 12.36
CA GLY A 149 -5.60 6.50 12.03
C GLY A 149 -4.09 6.72 12.25
N LYS A 150 -3.36 5.78 12.85
CA LYS A 150 -1.89 5.85 12.91
C LYS A 150 -1.31 5.54 11.53
N THR A 151 -0.27 6.28 11.18
CA THR A 151 0.45 6.19 9.89
C THR A 151 1.95 6.00 10.11
N SER A 152 2.32 5.44 11.26
CA SER A 152 3.71 5.44 11.75
C SER A 152 4.63 4.47 11.00
N GLY A 153 4.04 3.56 10.21
CA GLY A 153 4.77 2.71 9.28
C GLY A 153 5.28 3.44 8.04
N ASP A 154 4.75 4.64 7.75
CA ASP A 154 5.15 5.38 6.56
C ASP A 154 6.61 5.84 6.66
N GLY A 155 7.40 5.53 5.63
CA GLY A 155 8.82 5.86 5.56
C GLY A 155 9.74 4.99 6.42
N VAL A 156 9.24 3.98 7.12
CA VAL A 156 10.08 3.10 7.95
C VAL A 156 11.16 2.45 7.10
N GLY A 157 12.42 2.62 7.52
CA GLY A 157 13.60 2.13 6.79
C GLY A 157 13.78 2.69 5.37
N GLY A 158 13.01 3.72 4.99
CA GLY A 158 13.00 4.26 3.63
C GLY A 158 12.44 3.32 2.56
N ILE A 159 11.78 2.22 2.97
CA ILE A 159 11.33 1.16 2.05
C ILE A 159 9.87 0.72 2.29
N TRP A 160 9.20 1.26 3.30
CA TRP A 160 7.79 1.05 3.60
C TRP A 160 7.02 2.35 3.40
N PHE A 161 5.90 2.30 2.70
CA PHE A 161 5.12 3.51 2.38
C PHE A 161 3.65 3.26 2.59
N ILE A 162 2.96 4.29 3.08
CA ILE A 162 1.51 4.23 3.23
C ILE A 162 0.84 3.98 1.87
N ALA A 163 -0.15 3.10 1.84
CA ALA A 163 -0.80 2.67 0.62
C ALA A 163 -1.76 3.75 0.11
N LYS A 164 -1.28 4.62 -0.78
CA LYS A 164 -2.09 5.68 -1.40
C LYS A 164 -2.67 5.24 -2.74
N PRO A 165 -3.90 5.67 -3.08
CA PRO A 165 -4.52 5.33 -4.36
C PRO A 165 -3.94 6.11 -5.55
N ASP A 166 -3.20 7.19 -5.30
CA ASP A 166 -2.95 8.28 -6.26
C ASP A 166 -1.46 8.62 -6.49
N TYR A 167 -0.52 7.77 -6.06
CA TYR A 167 0.90 7.96 -6.34
C TYR A 167 1.15 8.28 -7.83
N SER A 168 2.00 9.26 -8.10
CA SER A 168 2.63 9.46 -9.41
C SER A 168 4.02 8.83 -9.42
N ILE A 169 4.71 8.87 -8.28
CA ILE A 169 5.99 8.20 -8.08
C ILE A 169 5.83 7.17 -6.98
N MET A 170 6.45 6.01 -7.18
CA MET A 170 6.72 5.01 -6.16
C MET A 170 8.22 4.76 -6.09
N ILE A 171 8.68 4.19 -4.99
CA ILE A 171 10.05 3.75 -4.82
C ILE A 171 10.06 2.22 -4.83
N VAL A 172 10.99 1.66 -5.60
CA VAL A 172 11.31 0.23 -5.64
C VAL A 172 12.72 0.02 -5.12
N ARG A 173 12.94 -1.11 -4.45
CA ARG A 173 14.24 -1.58 -4.04
C ARG A 173 14.49 -2.98 -4.63
N SER A 174 15.26 -3.07 -5.71
CA SER A 174 15.47 -4.33 -6.44
C SER A 174 16.82 -4.39 -7.15
N GLN A 175 17.16 -5.58 -7.67
CA GLN A 175 18.29 -5.80 -8.57
C GLN A 175 18.05 -5.09 -9.92
N LEU A 176 19.06 -4.38 -10.44
CA LEU A 176 19.02 -3.89 -11.82
C LEU A 176 19.40 -5.03 -12.77
N LEU A 177 18.50 -5.41 -13.67
CA LEU A 177 18.69 -6.44 -14.68
C LEU A 177 18.57 -5.80 -16.08
N GLY A 178 19.71 -5.67 -16.76
CA GLY A 178 19.80 -5.02 -18.05
C GLY A 178 19.08 -5.76 -19.17
N HIS A 179 18.80 -5.04 -20.25
CA HIS A 179 18.33 -5.60 -21.52
C HIS A 179 19.29 -6.66 -22.08
N ASP A 180 20.59 -6.59 -21.75
CA ASP A 180 21.61 -7.57 -22.12
C ASP A 180 21.61 -8.84 -21.23
N GLY A 181 20.68 -8.94 -20.28
CA GLY A 181 20.53 -10.07 -19.36
C GLY A 181 21.51 -10.07 -18.19
N LYS A 182 22.30 -9.01 -17.99
CA LYS A 182 23.27 -8.92 -16.89
C LYS A 182 22.70 -8.17 -15.70
N ASN A 183 23.15 -8.57 -14.51
CA ASN A 183 22.91 -7.83 -13.29
C ASN A 183 23.88 -6.65 -13.18
N TYR A 184 23.38 -5.53 -12.67
CA TYR A 184 24.15 -4.31 -12.44
C TYR A 184 23.97 -3.81 -11.01
N LYS A 185 25.05 -3.26 -10.45
CA LYS A 185 25.03 -2.52 -9.19
C LYS A 185 24.51 -1.10 -9.43
N SER A 186 24.34 -0.33 -8.35
CA SER A 186 23.87 1.06 -8.42
C SER A 186 24.81 2.02 -9.17
N ASP A 187 26.07 1.63 -9.37
CA ASP A 187 27.06 2.36 -10.17
C ASP A 187 27.14 1.88 -11.63
N TYR A 188 26.20 1.02 -12.06
CA TYR A 188 26.14 0.41 -13.39
C TYR A 188 27.36 -0.44 -13.76
N THR A 189 28.14 -0.89 -12.78
CA THR A 189 29.09 -2.00 -12.97
C THR A 189 28.38 -3.33 -12.90
N VAL A 190 28.85 -4.32 -13.66
CA VAL A 190 28.25 -5.67 -13.67
C VAL A 190 28.42 -6.34 -12.31
N GLY A 191 27.33 -6.92 -11.81
CA GLY A 191 27.29 -7.70 -10.58
C GLY A 191 25.97 -7.55 -9.83
N ASP A 192 25.83 -8.36 -8.80
CA ASP A 192 24.65 -8.32 -7.93
C ASP A 192 24.72 -7.13 -6.98
N GLY A 193 23.58 -6.47 -6.80
CA GLY A 193 23.42 -5.29 -5.98
C GLY A 193 21.98 -4.79 -5.99
N VAL A 194 21.52 -4.31 -4.85
CA VAL A 194 20.16 -3.79 -4.71
C VAL A 194 20.20 -2.27 -4.84
N THR A 195 19.40 -1.74 -5.76
CA THR A 195 19.26 -0.30 -5.99
C THR A 195 17.87 0.16 -5.57
N THR A 196 17.79 1.34 -4.96
CA THR A 196 16.51 1.99 -4.63
C THR A 196 16.25 3.09 -5.64
N TYR A 197 15.19 2.97 -6.44
CA TYR A 197 14.94 3.84 -7.59
C TYR A 197 13.44 4.09 -7.81
N PHE A 198 13.10 5.00 -8.71
CA PHE A 198 11.69 5.39 -8.92
C PHE A 198 10.99 4.56 -9.99
N THR A 199 9.71 4.32 -9.71
CA THR A 199 8.74 3.77 -10.66
C THR A 199 7.51 4.67 -10.70
N ASP A 200 6.61 4.42 -11.64
CA ASP A 200 5.23 4.90 -11.50
C ASP A 200 4.48 4.11 -10.40
N ALA A 201 3.20 4.46 -10.15
CA ALA A 201 2.38 3.74 -9.18
C ALA A 201 2.09 2.27 -9.53
N LYS A 202 2.23 1.88 -10.80
CA LYS A 202 2.08 0.49 -11.26
C LYS A 202 3.39 -0.29 -11.18
N GLY A 203 4.47 0.30 -10.66
CA GLY A 203 5.78 -0.34 -10.54
C GLY A 203 6.53 -0.46 -11.87
N LEU A 204 6.18 0.35 -12.86
CA LEU A 204 6.93 0.48 -14.11
C LEU A 204 8.13 1.39 -13.89
N THR A 205 9.33 0.89 -14.20
CA THR A 205 10.58 1.63 -13.99
C THR A 205 10.59 2.94 -14.77
N LEU A 206 10.98 4.01 -14.09
CA LEU A 206 11.24 5.30 -14.70
C LEU A 206 12.74 5.46 -14.93
N TYR A 207 13.08 6.27 -15.92
CA TYR A 207 14.45 6.51 -16.36
C TYR A 207 14.70 8.00 -16.54
N THR A 208 15.96 8.37 -16.48
CA THR A 208 16.49 9.68 -16.89
C THR A 208 17.40 9.49 -18.09
N PHE A 209 17.66 10.54 -18.86
CA PHE A 209 18.56 10.47 -20.01
C PHE A 209 19.83 11.27 -19.76
N LYS A 210 21.00 10.65 -19.88
CA LYS A 210 22.28 11.32 -19.56
C LYS A 210 22.58 12.60 -20.37
N ASN A 211 21.96 12.75 -21.55
CA ASN A 211 22.18 13.91 -22.43
C ASN A 211 21.04 14.95 -22.31
N ASP A 212 20.08 14.77 -21.41
CA ASP A 212 19.14 15.84 -21.07
C ASP A 212 19.85 16.97 -20.31
N ASN A 213 19.24 18.16 -20.35
CA ASN A 213 19.69 19.31 -19.55
C ASN A 213 18.66 19.66 -18.48
N PHE A 214 19.02 20.58 -17.59
CA PHE A 214 18.10 21.10 -16.58
C PHE A 214 16.76 21.52 -17.18
N GLN A 215 15.71 20.80 -16.77
CA GLN A 215 14.32 20.99 -17.20
C GLN A 215 14.12 20.90 -18.72
N LYS A 216 14.96 20.15 -19.42
CA LYS A 216 14.91 20.06 -20.87
C LYS A 216 15.09 18.63 -21.37
N ASN A 217 14.04 18.14 -22.03
CA ASN A 217 14.06 16.91 -22.81
C ASN A 217 14.77 17.17 -24.15
N ASN A 218 15.90 16.49 -24.36
CA ASN A 218 16.70 16.52 -25.57
C ASN A 218 16.52 15.24 -26.43
N PHE A 219 15.77 14.24 -25.94
CA PHE A 219 15.57 12.98 -26.66
C PHE A 219 14.37 13.02 -27.59
N THR A 220 13.20 13.42 -27.10
CA THR A 220 11.92 13.30 -27.80
C THR A 220 11.90 14.23 -29.02
N LYS A 221 11.49 13.70 -30.18
CA LYS A 221 11.26 14.47 -31.40
C LYS A 221 9.87 15.14 -31.39
N ALA A 222 9.73 16.24 -32.12
CA ALA A 222 8.48 16.99 -32.22
C ALA A 222 7.30 16.17 -32.76
N ASP A 223 7.59 15.20 -33.63
CA ASP A 223 6.63 14.25 -34.21
C ASP A 223 6.43 12.98 -33.36
N PHE A 224 7.11 12.88 -32.21
CA PHE A 224 7.14 11.70 -31.33
C PHE A 224 7.57 10.39 -32.03
N SER A 225 8.23 10.46 -33.18
CA SER A 225 8.61 9.27 -33.96
C SER A 225 9.55 8.30 -33.22
N ASN A 226 10.30 8.78 -32.23
CA ASN A 226 11.17 7.98 -31.37
C ASN A 226 10.58 7.66 -29.98
N ASN A 227 9.36 8.11 -29.70
CA ASN A 227 8.74 7.96 -28.38
C ASN A 227 8.34 6.52 -28.08
N ALA A 228 8.23 5.63 -29.08
CA ALA A 228 7.97 4.21 -28.85
C ALA A 228 9.10 3.50 -28.09
N VAL A 229 10.34 4.00 -28.18
CA VAL A 229 11.50 3.40 -27.49
C VAL A 229 11.64 3.96 -26.08
N TRP A 230 11.57 5.29 -25.94
CA TRP A 230 11.63 5.98 -24.65
C TRP A 230 10.45 6.96 -24.50
N PRO A 231 9.26 6.44 -24.14
CA PRO A 231 8.10 7.29 -23.95
C PRO A 231 8.33 8.30 -22.82
N ILE A 232 7.91 9.55 -22.99
CA ILE A 232 7.88 10.50 -21.86
C ILE A 232 6.95 9.99 -20.76
N TYR A 233 7.31 10.21 -19.49
CA TYR A 233 6.40 9.98 -18.38
C TYR A 233 5.39 11.13 -18.28
N GLU A 234 4.26 10.96 -18.96
CA GLU A 234 3.24 11.99 -19.12
C GLU A 234 2.32 12.10 -17.88
N THR A 235 2.59 13.07 -17.01
CA THR A 235 1.73 13.41 -15.88
C THR A 235 1.98 14.86 -15.41
N TYR A 236 0.93 15.50 -14.91
CA TYR A 236 1.03 16.77 -14.16
C TYR A 236 0.90 16.54 -12.65
N LYS A 237 0.48 15.35 -12.21
CA LYS A 237 0.26 15.03 -10.81
C LYS A 237 1.60 14.74 -10.13
N ILE A 238 1.80 15.36 -8.97
CA ILE A 238 2.98 15.14 -8.12
C ILE A 238 2.49 14.61 -6.77
N VAL A 239 2.46 13.29 -6.66
CA VAL A 239 2.14 12.56 -5.43
C VAL A 239 3.26 11.54 -5.22
N VAL A 240 4.07 11.78 -4.20
CA VAL A 240 5.34 11.07 -3.99
C VAL A 240 5.38 10.48 -2.58
N PRO A 241 6.19 9.43 -2.32
CA PRO A 241 6.42 8.91 -0.98
C PRO A 241 6.96 10.02 -0.05
N SER A 242 6.57 9.99 1.22
CA SER A 242 6.92 11.02 2.22
C SER A 242 8.43 11.21 2.43
N VAL A 243 9.22 10.18 2.12
CA VAL A 243 10.68 10.20 2.20
C VAL A 243 11.34 11.02 1.09
N LEU A 244 10.59 11.43 0.06
CA LEU A 244 11.07 12.25 -1.04
C LEU A 244 10.75 13.72 -0.83
N ASP A 245 11.71 14.58 -1.17
CA ASP A 245 11.49 16.01 -1.22
C ASP A 245 10.64 16.36 -2.46
N LYS A 246 9.37 16.72 -2.21
CA LYS A 246 8.42 17.09 -3.25
C LYS A 246 8.87 18.30 -4.06
N SER A 247 9.69 19.21 -3.49
CA SER A 247 10.17 20.40 -4.19
C SER A 247 11.14 20.10 -5.33
N LYS A 248 11.77 18.92 -5.32
CA LYS A 248 12.60 18.44 -6.43
C LYS A 248 11.78 18.01 -7.64
N PHE A 249 10.46 17.88 -7.52
CA PHE A 249 9.60 17.50 -8.64
C PHE A 249 9.00 18.73 -9.30
N SER A 250 8.99 18.73 -10.62
CA SER A 250 8.36 19.76 -11.45
C SER A 250 7.79 19.15 -12.72
N VAL A 251 7.11 19.94 -13.54
CA VAL A 251 6.52 19.51 -14.80
C VAL A 251 6.98 20.46 -15.89
N ILE A 252 7.43 19.91 -17.02
CA ILE A 252 7.76 20.66 -18.23
C ILE A 252 6.77 20.34 -19.34
N THR A 253 6.74 21.16 -20.38
CA THR A 253 5.96 20.90 -21.60
C THR A 253 6.88 20.44 -22.72
N VAL A 254 6.61 19.26 -23.27
CA VAL A 254 7.30 18.69 -24.43
C VAL A 254 6.29 18.52 -25.55
N PHE A 255 6.36 19.40 -26.55
CA PHE A 255 5.47 19.42 -27.72
C PHE A 255 3.97 19.32 -27.37
N GLY A 256 3.54 20.08 -26.36
CA GLY A 256 2.15 20.12 -25.89
C GLY A 256 1.77 19.08 -24.85
N LYS A 257 2.69 18.17 -24.47
CA LYS A 257 2.47 17.16 -23.42
C LYS A 257 3.20 17.51 -22.14
N SER A 258 2.59 17.25 -20.99
CA SER A 258 3.22 17.42 -19.68
C SER A 258 4.18 16.27 -19.41
N GLN A 259 5.44 16.55 -19.08
CA GLN A 259 6.40 15.53 -18.66
C GLN A 259 6.86 15.83 -17.24
N LEU A 260 6.83 14.81 -16.37
CA LEU A 260 7.33 14.94 -15.00
C LEU A 260 8.87 14.98 -15.00
N VAL A 261 9.41 15.84 -14.15
CA VAL A 261 10.84 16.08 -13.97
C VAL A 261 11.21 15.85 -12.52
N TYR A 262 12.36 15.20 -12.28
CA TYR A 262 12.95 15.06 -10.96
C TYR A 262 14.34 15.68 -10.89
N ASN A 263 14.52 16.63 -9.99
CA ASN A 263 15.74 17.39 -9.78
C ASN A 263 16.35 17.93 -11.10
N GLY A 264 15.49 18.44 -11.97
CA GLY A 264 15.86 18.93 -13.30
C GLY A 264 15.90 17.87 -14.41
N TRP A 265 15.88 16.57 -14.09
CA TRP A 265 15.90 15.49 -15.08
C TRP A 265 14.50 15.09 -15.55
N PRO A 266 14.18 15.17 -16.86
CA PRO A 266 12.95 14.61 -17.41
C PRO A 266 12.86 13.09 -17.20
N LEU A 267 11.66 12.61 -16.88
CA LEU A 267 11.41 11.19 -16.61
C LEU A 267 10.78 10.49 -17.82
N TYR A 268 11.21 9.26 -18.07
CA TYR A 268 10.80 8.44 -19.22
C TYR A 268 10.45 7.02 -18.78
N TYR A 269 9.70 6.32 -19.62
CA TYR A 269 9.61 4.87 -19.64
C TYR A 269 10.60 4.28 -20.63
N PHE A 270 10.76 2.96 -20.58
CA PHE A 270 11.40 2.19 -21.65
C PHE A 270 10.39 1.24 -22.30
N GLY A 271 10.19 1.36 -23.61
CA GLY A 271 9.17 0.61 -24.34
C GLY A 271 9.37 -0.92 -24.27
N GLN A 272 10.61 -1.39 -24.21
CA GLN A 272 10.93 -2.84 -24.18
C GLN A 272 10.90 -3.45 -22.77
N ASP A 273 10.63 -2.64 -21.72
CA ASP A 273 10.13 -3.20 -20.46
C ASP A 273 8.72 -3.77 -20.65
N ALA A 274 8.03 -3.45 -21.76
CA ALA A 274 6.76 -4.05 -22.18
C ALA A 274 5.65 -3.95 -21.12
N SER A 275 5.65 -2.86 -20.34
CA SER A 275 4.75 -2.65 -19.19
C SER A 275 4.83 -3.77 -18.13
N VAL A 276 5.96 -4.49 -18.07
CA VAL A 276 6.23 -5.48 -17.04
C VAL A 276 6.71 -4.75 -15.79
N ARG A 277 5.93 -4.88 -14.72
CA ARG A 277 6.24 -4.36 -13.40
C ARG A 277 7.61 -4.87 -12.92
N GLY A 278 8.44 -3.97 -12.41
CA GLY A 278 9.77 -4.29 -11.89
C GLY A 278 10.83 -4.56 -12.97
N ALA A 279 10.45 -4.64 -14.25
CA ALA A 279 11.43 -4.68 -15.34
C ALA A 279 12.19 -3.35 -15.39
N ASN A 280 13.51 -3.42 -15.51
CA ASN A 280 14.41 -2.28 -15.50
C ASN A 280 15.47 -2.40 -16.61
N LYS A 281 15.08 -2.98 -17.76
CA LYS A 281 15.99 -3.35 -18.85
C LYS A 281 16.65 -2.14 -19.51
N GLY A 282 16.00 -0.98 -19.43
CA GLY A 282 16.47 0.27 -20.03
C GLY A 282 17.84 0.70 -19.53
N ILE A 283 18.24 0.29 -18.33
CA ILE A 283 19.54 0.64 -17.73
C ILE A 283 20.75 0.27 -18.58
N SER A 284 20.62 -0.71 -19.48
CA SER A 284 21.69 -1.18 -20.37
C SER A 284 21.40 -0.95 -21.86
N PHE A 285 20.36 -0.18 -22.21
CA PHE A 285 19.98 0.08 -23.61
C PHE A 285 20.24 1.53 -24.01
N PRO A 286 20.98 1.84 -25.09
CA PRO A 286 21.77 0.92 -25.91
C PRO A 286 23.06 0.45 -25.23
N ALA A 287 23.44 1.09 -24.12
CA ALA A 287 24.58 0.74 -23.29
C ALA A 287 24.29 1.13 -21.83
N PRO A 288 25.01 0.54 -20.85
CA PRO A 288 24.91 0.90 -19.44
C PRO A 288 25.05 2.40 -19.17
N ALA A 289 24.30 2.90 -18.19
CA ALA A 289 24.34 4.29 -17.72
C ALA A 289 23.97 5.38 -18.75
N VAL A 290 23.48 5.02 -19.94
CA VAL A 290 22.88 6.00 -20.88
C VAL A 290 21.52 6.46 -20.38
N TRP A 291 20.75 5.52 -19.84
CA TRP A 291 19.43 5.74 -19.28
C TRP A 291 19.38 5.25 -17.83
N PRO A 292 20.03 5.96 -16.90
CA PRO A 292 20.01 5.56 -15.51
C PRO A 292 18.62 5.70 -14.90
N VAL A 293 18.29 4.82 -13.96
CA VAL A 293 17.10 4.99 -13.11
C VAL A 293 17.31 6.19 -12.17
N PRO A 294 16.30 7.03 -11.95
CA PRO A 294 16.37 8.10 -10.96
C PRO A 294 16.36 7.54 -9.54
N VAL A 295 17.19 8.11 -8.68
CA VAL A 295 17.33 7.76 -7.26
C VAL A 295 17.14 9.01 -6.40
N LYS A 296 16.83 8.86 -5.10
CA LYS A 296 16.56 9.98 -4.18
C LYS A 296 17.67 11.04 -4.11
N ASP A 297 18.92 10.61 -4.30
CA ASP A 297 20.09 11.49 -4.21
C ASP A 297 20.67 11.85 -5.59
N LEU A 298 19.87 11.69 -6.66
CA LEU A 298 20.27 12.09 -8.02
C LEU A 298 20.66 13.58 -8.02
N PRO A 299 21.88 13.94 -8.47
CA PRO A 299 22.31 15.33 -8.55
C PRO A 299 21.42 16.18 -9.47
N LEU A 300 21.48 17.50 -9.31
CA LEU A 300 20.78 18.43 -10.19
C LEU A 300 21.26 18.21 -11.64
N ALA A 301 20.33 18.19 -12.59
CA ALA A 301 20.66 18.16 -14.00
C ALA A 301 21.54 19.37 -14.40
N ILE A 302 22.49 19.14 -15.31
CA ILE A 302 23.44 20.14 -15.80
C ILE A 302 22.96 20.74 -17.12
#